data_AF-A0ABD5LW74-F1
#
_entry.id   AF-A0ABD5LW74-F1
#
_cell.length_a   1.000
_cell.length_b   1.000
_cell.length_c   1.000
_cell.angle_alpha   90.00
_cell.angle_beta   90.00
_cell.angle_gamma   90.00
#
_symmetry.space_group_name_H-M   'P 1'
#
loop_
_entity.id
_entity.type
_entity.pdbx_description
1 polymer ?
#
loop_
_entity_poly.entity_id
_entity_poly.type
_entity_poly.pdbx_seq_one_letter_code
_entity_poly.pdbx_strand_id
1 'polypeptide(L)'
;MPSHLQKITLENGKIILANKIAPLPVSADILQFKNMQLDSMPTSSTTFTFSANKITGGITPWKPTSTDPIGAGHFQFSIADGMIGKNSFNNFIVAGEYQPNRILIEKLATQFLNGSLSLSGQYQDNQWQLNDVYLTGLRWQSTKTLEELQQSLSQSPVMTIKQLNIVDFTAEGKQWAISGFAGQFSQIAWNNSLSLTSGELNTDDII
;
A
#
# COMPACT_ATOMS: atom_id res chain seq x y z
N MET A 1 21.95 12.83 -25.98
CA MET A 1 21.50 13.38 -24.68
C MET A 1 20.06 12.94 -24.48
N PRO A 2 19.63 12.51 -23.28
CA PRO A 2 18.22 12.23 -23.05
C PRO A 2 17.43 13.50 -23.36
N SER A 3 16.34 13.40 -24.12
CA SER A 3 15.48 14.56 -24.32
C SER A 3 14.81 14.89 -22.99
N HIS A 4 15.00 16.12 -22.54
CA HIS A 4 14.28 16.66 -21.40
C HIS A 4 13.03 17.37 -21.92
N LEU A 5 11.88 16.95 -21.40
CA LEU A 5 10.57 17.48 -21.77
C LEU A 5 9.96 18.22 -20.58
N GLN A 6 9.09 19.18 -20.83
CA GLN A 6 8.35 19.81 -19.75
C GLN A 6 7.34 18.81 -19.13
N LYS A 7 6.65 18.04 -19.97
CA LYS A 7 5.57 17.15 -19.53
C LYS A 7 5.39 15.98 -20.49
N ILE A 8 5.14 14.81 -19.93
CA ILE A 8 4.65 13.63 -20.65
C ILE A 8 3.30 13.26 -20.07
N THR A 9 2.30 13.02 -20.92
CA THR A 9 0.97 12.57 -20.50
C THR A 9 0.74 11.16 -21.05
N LEU A 10 0.42 10.22 -20.16
CA LEU A 10 -0.11 8.91 -20.49
C LEU A 10 -1.63 8.96 -20.28
N GLU A 11 -2.40 8.66 -21.33
CA GLU A 11 -3.85 8.81 -21.29
C GLU A 11 -4.56 7.56 -21.84
N ASN A 12 -5.59 7.09 -21.12
CA ASN A 12 -6.47 5.97 -21.51
C ASN A 12 -5.71 4.68 -21.87
N GLY A 13 -4.51 4.50 -21.32
CA GLY A 13 -3.64 3.38 -21.59
C GLY A 13 -3.55 2.40 -20.41
N LYS A 14 -2.76 1.35 -20.61
CA LYS A 14 -2.49 0.32 -19.61
C LYS A 14 -0.99 0.12 -19.45
N ILE A 15 -0.52 0.11 -18.22
CA ILE A 15 0.83 -0.24 -17.85
C ILE A 15 0.80 -1.64 -17.25
N ILE A 16 1.71 -2.50 -17.72
CA ILE A 16 1.98 -3.80 -17.12
C ILE A 16 3.31 -3.70 -16.39
N LEU A 17 3.30 -3.90 -15.08
CA LEU A 17 4.53 -4.04 -14.30
C LEU A 17 5.12 -5.43 -14.57
N ALA A 18 6.12 -5.46 -15.45
CA ALA A 18 6.94 -6.62 -15.73
C ALA A 18 8.32 -6.47 -15.08
N ASN A 19 9.01 -7.59 -14.83
CA ASN A 19 10.30 -7.62 -14.13
C ASN A 19 11.43 -6.83 -14.81
N LYS A 20 11.25 -6.40 -16.06
CA LYS A 20 12.26 -5.63 -16.80
C LYS A 20 11.57 -4.58 -17.65
N ILE A 21 11.81 -3.31 -17.32
CA ILE A 21 11.44 -2.18 -18.15
C ILE A 21 12.74 -1.69 -18.82
N ALA A 22 12.74 -1.56 -20.15
CA ALA A 22 13.89 -1.00 -20.83
C ALA A 22 14.06 0.48 -20.42
N PRO A 23 15.29 0.97 -20.22
CA PRO A 23 15.51 2.37 -19.91
C PRO A 23 14.88 3.27 -20.97
N LEU A 24 14.03 4.20 -20.52
CA LEU A 24 13.46 5.23 -21.37
C LEU A 24 14.49 6.36 -21.51
N PRO A 25 14.93 6.71 -22.74
CA PRO A 25 15.95 7.74 -22.95
C PRO A 25 15.36 9.16 -22.87
N VAL A 26 14.32 9.35 -22.05
CA VAL A 26 13.56 10.61 -21.93
C VAL A 26 13.28 10.90 -20.46
N SER A 27 13.21 12.17 -20.11
CA SER A 27 12.83 12.65 -18.77
C SER A 27 11.85 13.81 -18.89
N ALA A 28 11.08 14.09 -17.84
CA ALA A 28 10.20 15.24 -17.83
C ALA A 28 10.06 15.90 -16.45
N ASP A 29 9.71 17.19 -16.41
CA ASP A 29 9.35 17.84 -15.13
C ASP A 29 8.09 17.19 -14.52
N ILE A 30 7.19 16.68 -15.38
CA ILE A 30 5.96 16.01 -14.96
C ILE A 30 5.72 14.78 -15.85
N LEU A 31 5.59 13.61 -15.22
CA LEU A 31 4.90 12.47 -15.83
C LEU A 31 3.46 12.43 -15.31
N GLN A 32 2.48 12.72 -16.16
CA GLN A 32 1.07 12.75 -15.81
C GLN A 32 0.34 11.51 -16.31
N PHE A 33 -0.51 10.97 -15.45
CA PHE A 33 -1.42 9.87 -15.74
C PHE A 33 -2.84 10.42 -15.83
N LYS A 34 -3.56 10.06 -16.88
CA LYS A 34 -4.97 10.41 -17.07
C LYS A 34 -5.75 9.16 -17.44
N ASN A 35 -6.56 8.68 -16.50
CA ASN A 35 -7.40 7.50 -16.70
C ASN A 35 -6.60 6.26 -17.16
N MET A 36 -5.48 5.98 -16.48
CA MET A 36 -4.62 4.84 -16.78
C MET A 36 -5.08 3.58 -16.02
N GLN A 37 -4.65 2.42 -16.52
CA GLN A 37 -4.73 1.14 -15.81
C GLN A 37 -3.32 0.65 -15.47
N LEU A 38 -3.18 -0.04 -14.34
CA LEU A 38 -1.93 -0.63 -13.89
C LEU A 38 -2.19 -2.06 -13.42
N ASP A 39 -1.51 -3.03 -14.02
CA ASP A 39 -1.57 -4.43 -13.58
C ASP A 39 -0.17 -4.95 -13.28
N SER A 40 -0.04 -5.74 -12.21
CA SER A 40 1.15 -6.56 -11.98
C SER A 40 1.11 -7.79 -12.88
N MET A 41 2.23 -8.13 -13.52
CA MET A 41 2.35 -9.42 -14.19
C MET A 41 2.69 -10.51 -13.17
N PRO A 42 1.88 -11.58 -13.03
CA PRO A 42 2.24 -12.69 -12.16
C PRO A 42 3.50 -13.36 -12.71
N THR A 43 4.48 -13.61 -11.84
CA THR A 43 5.70 -14.36 -12.17
C THR A 43 5.75 -15.62 -11.32
N SER A 44 6.56 -16.61 -11.71
CA SER A 44 6.73 -17.86 -10.94
C SER A 44 7.18 -17.65 -9.49
N SER A 45 7.74 -16.47 -9.18
CA SER A 45 8.19 -16.06 -7.85
C SER A 45 7.26 -15.07 -7.14
N THR A 46 6.23 -14.52 -7.81
CA THR A 46 5.38 -13.45 -7.25
C THR A 46 3.95 -13.94 -7.10
N THR A 47 3.58 -14.26 -5.86
CA THR A 47 2.21 -14.69 -5.49
C THR A 47 1.27 -13.52 -5.20
N PHE A 48 1.82 -12.30 -5.08
CA PHE A 48 1.08 -11.09 -4.83
C PHE A 48 0.74 -10.38 -6.14
N THR A 49 -0.55 -10.28 -6.44
CA THR A 49 -1.06 -9.56 -7.62
C THR A 49 -1.70 -8.25 -7.21
N PHE A 50 -1.58 -7.25 -8.07
CA PHE A 50 -2.22 -5.95 -7.94
C PHE A 50 -2.81 -5.51 -9.28
N SER A 51 -4.00 -4.91 -9.22
CA SER A 51 -4.58 -4.17 -10.34
C SER A 51 -5.15 -2.84 -9.86
N ALA A 52 -5.11 -1.83 -10.71
CA ALA A 52 -5.66 -0.51 -10.45
C ALA A 52 -6.22 0.11 -11.72
N ASN A 53 -7.41 0.70 -11.59
CA ASN A 53 -8.18 1.28 -12.68
C ASN A 53 -8.39 2.78 -12.49
N LYS A 54 -8.47 3.50 -13.62
CA LYS A 54 -8.74 4.94 -13.71
C LYS A 54 -7.76 5.79 -12.89
N ILE A 55 -6.48 5.41 -12.93
CA ILE A 55 -5.39 6.10 -12.25
C ILE A 55 -5.22 7.49 -12.87
N THR A 56 -5.29 8.51 -12.03
CA THR A 56 -5.06 9.92 -12.41
C THR A 56 -4.10 10.55 -11.41
N GLY A 57 -3.17 11.36 -11.88
CA GLY A 57 -2.14 11.96 -11.02
C GLY A 57 -0.82 12.13 -11.76
N GLY A 58 0.30 12.08 -11.04
CA GLY A 58 1.60 12.14 -11.68
C GLY A 58 2.80 12.08 -10.73
N ILE A 59 3.98 12.16 -11.34
CA ILE A 59 5.29 12.17 -10.69
C ILE A 59 6.03 13.46 -11.08
N THR A 60 6.66 14.13 -10.12
CA THR A 60 7.43 15.35 -10.33
C THR A 60 8.67 15.45 -9.41
N PRO A 61 9.87 15.73 -9.95
CA PRO A 61 10.21 15.54 -11.35
C PRO A 61 10.19 14.05 -11.74
N TRP A 62 10.02 13.72 -13.02
CA TRP A 62 10.15 12.35 -13.50
C TRP A 62 11.49 12.16 -14.23
N LYS A 63 12.44 11.53 -13.54
CA LYS A 63 13.83 11.36 -13.99
C LYS A 63 14.25 9.89 -13.91
N PRO A 64 13.80 9.04 -14.86
CA PRO A 64 14.19 7.64 -14.88
C PRO A 64 15.69 7.47 -15.12
N THR A 65 16.25 6.38 -14.63
CA THR A 65 17.64 5.96 -14.85
C THR A 65 17.69 4.57 -15.50
N SER A 66 18.90 4.09 -15.83
CA SER A 66 19.07 2.76 -16.43
C SER A 66 18.66 1.60 -15.52
N THR A 67 18.65 1.82 -14.20
CA THR A 67 18.33 0.82 -13.19
C THR A 67 17.04 1.12 -12.43
N ASP A 68 16.45 2.30 -12.65
CA ASP A 68 15.22 2.75 -12.00
C ASP A 68 14.33 3.48 -13.03
N PRO A 69 13.37 2.79 -13.66
CA PRO A 69 12.48 3.37 -14.67
C PRO A 69 11.40 4.29 -14.10
N ILE A 70 11.20 4.31 -12.77
CA ILE A 70 10.27 5.23 -12.11
C ILE A 70 10.99 6.57 -11.91
N GLY A 71 12.23 6.52 -11.42
CA GLY A 71 13.04 7.69 -11.11
C GLY A 71 12.58 8.40 -9.84
N ALA A 72 13.52 8.93 -9.08
CA ALA A 72 13.21 9.63 -7.85
C ALA A 72 12.33 10.88 -8.10
N GLY A 73 11.36 11.11 -7.21
CA GLY A 73 10.45 12.24 -7.30
C GLY A 73 9.22 12.12 -6.39
N HIS A 74 8.46 13.21 -6.29
CA HIS A 74 7.18 13.22 -5.59
C HIS A 74 6.09 12.63 -6.47
N PHE A 75 5.20 11.84 -5.88
CA PHE A 75 4.06 11.27 -6.57
C PHE A 75 2.76 11.66 -5.88
N GLN A 76 1.71 11.82 -6.66
CA GLN A 76 0.34 11.96 -6.17
C GLN A 76 -0.62 11.29 -7.14
N PHE A 77 -1.46 10.39 -6.63
CA PHE A 77 -2.43 9.65 -7.44
C PHE A 77 -3.78 9.50 -6.75
N SER A 78 -4.83 9.52 -7.56
CA SER A 78 -6.15 9.00 -7.26
C SER A 78 -6.45 7.80 -8.15
N ILE A 79 -6.99 6.74 -7.57
CA ILE A 79 -7.31 5.48 -8.23
C ILE A 79 -8.76 5.14 -7.87
N ALA A 80 -9.59 4.88 -8.87
CA ALA A 80 -11.01 4.66 -8.63
C ALA A 80 -11.26 3.33 -7.92
N ASP A 81 -10.64 2.26 -8.42
CA ASP A 81 -10.86 0.89 -7.97
C ASP A 81 -9.69 -0.01 -8.36
N GLY A 82 -9.61 -1.17 -7.74
CA GLY A 82 -8.61 -2.18 -8.06
C GLY A 82 -8.63 -3.36 -7.11
N MET A 83 -7.63 -4.23 -7.23
CA MET A 83 -7.46 -5.39 -6.36
C MET A 83 -6.04 -5.44 -5.79
N ILE A 84 -5.96 -5.81 -4.52
CA ILE A 84 -4.73 -6.20 -3.82
C ILE A 84 -4.89 -7.66 -3.40
N GLY A 85 -4.17 -8.57 -4.08
CA GLY A 85 -4.43 -10.00 -4.00
C GLY A 85 -5.87 -10.31 -4.40
N LYS A 86 -6.67 -10.80 -3.44
CA LYS A 86 -8.10 -11.11 -3.63
C LYS A 86 -9.05 -10.03 -3.08
N ASN A 87 -8.51 -8.97 -2.50
CA ASN A 87 -9.30 -7.94 -1.83
C ASN A 87 -9.46 -6.74 -2.75
N SER A 88 -10.69 -6.27 -2.94
CA SER A 88 -10.94 -5.04 -3.68
C SER A 88 -10.66 -3.81 -2.81
N PHE A 89 -10.28 -2.73 -3.46
CA PHE A 89 -10.22 -1.39 -2.87
C PHE A 89 -10.93 -0.40 -3.79
N ASN A 90 -11.40 0.72 -3.22
CA ASN A 90 -12.03 1.81 -3.96
C ASN A 90 -11.58 3.16 -3.42
N ASN A 91 -11.67 4.21 -4.24
CA ASN A 91 -11.40 5.59 -3.85
C ASN A 91 -10.02 5.76 -3.18
N PHE A 92 -9.00 5.15 -3.78
CA PHE A 92 -7.65 5.13 -3.25
C PHE A 92 -6.91 6.40 -3.64
N ILE A 93 -6.38 7.11 -2.64
CA ILE A 93 -5.60 8.34 -2.81
C ILE A 93 -4.26 8.10 -2.14
N VAL A 94 -3.18 8.43 -2.83
CA VAL A 94 -1.82 8.34 -2.27
C VAL A 94 -0.98 9.53 -2.71
N ALA A 95 -0.19 10.05 -1.79
CA ALA A 95 0.83 11.05 -2.05
C ALA A 95 2.11 10.73 -1.27
N GLY A 96 3.25 11.08 -1.84
CA GLY A 96 4.53 10.82 -1.21
C GLY A 96 5.72 11.07 -2.11
N GLU A 97 6.83 10.42 -1.77
CA GLU A 97 8.09 10.53 -2.49
C GLU A 97 8.69 9.16 -2.73
N TYR A 98 9.16 8.93 -3.95
CA TYR A 98 9.91 7.74 -4.31
C TYR A 98 11.39 8.09 -4.46
N GLN A 99 12.24 7.23 -3.89
CA GLN A 99 13.67 7.15 -4.10
C GLN A 99 14.04 5.66 -4.28
N PRO A 100 15.15 5.31 -4.97
CA PRO A 100 15.47 3.91 -5.31
C PRO A 100 15.44 2.90 -4.15
N ASN A 101 15.72 3.33 -2.92
CA ASN A 101 15.74 2.50 -1.71
C ASN A 101 14.65 2.87 -0.69
N ARG A 102 13.80 3.86 -0.99
CA ARG A 102 12.86 4.42 -0.01
C ARG A 102 11.59 4.90 -0.69
N ILE A 103 10.46 4.48 -0.16
CA ILE A 103 9.15 5.05 -0.49
C ILE A 103 8.66 5.77 0.75
N LEU A 104 8.54 7.09 0.70
CA LEU A 104 7.83 7.88 1.69
C LEU A 104 6.36 7.95 1.26
N ILE A 105 5.46 7.57 2.16
CA ILE A 105 4.02 7.74 2.04
C ILE A 105 3.62 8.86 2.99
N GLU A 106 3.42 10.05 2.45
CA GLU A 106 2.94 11.20 3.22
C GLU A 106 1.48 11.00 3.61
N LYS A 107 0.69 10.45 2.68
CA LYS A 107 -0.71 10.12 2.90
C LYS A 107 -1.14 8.99 1.99
N LEU A 108 -1.84 8.02 2.55
CA LEU A 108 -2.64 7.03 1.84
C LEU A 108 -4.02 6.99 2.48
N ALA A 109 -5.08 6.98 1.66
CA ALA A 109 -6.45 6.76 2.13
C ALA A 109 -7.23 5.94 1.09
N THR A 110 -8.00 4.96 1.51
CA THR A 110 -8.80 4.12 0.62
C THR A 110 -10.01 3.52 1.35
N GLN A 111 -11.04 3.19 0.59
CA GLN A 111 -12.04 2.21 1.04
C GLN A 111 -11.50 0.81 0.79
N PHE A 112 -11.58 -0.05 1.80
CA PHE A 112 -10.99 -1.39 1.78
C PHE A 112 -11.78 -2.29 2.73
N LEU A 113 -12.05 -3.54 2.34
CA LEU A 113 -12.75 -4.53 3.19
C LEU A 113 -14.02 -3.97 3.87
N ASN A 114 -14.88 -3.30 3.08
CA ASN A 114 -16.11 -2.63 3.53
C ASN A 114 -15.95 -1.47 4.52
N GLY A 115 -14.73 -1.10 4.88
CA GLY A 115 -14.41 0.04 5.73
C GLY A 115 -13.44 1.01 5.05
N SER A 116 -12.66 1.72 5.85
CA SER A 116 -11.61 2.63 5.39
C SER A 116 -10.28 2.35 6.07
N LEU A 117 -9.22 2.52 5.27
CA LEU A 117 -7.83 2.50 5.70
C LEU A 117 -7.23 3.87 5.37
N SER A 118 -6.53 4.47 6.33
CA SER A 118 -5.58 5.55 6.03
C SER A 118 -4.27 5.34 6.78
N LEU A 119 -3.16 5.73 6.14
CA LEU A 119 -1.85 5.61 6.75
C LEU A 119 -0.85 6.66 6.25
N SER A 120 0.22 6.83 7.01
CA SER A 120 1.44 7.52 6.63
C SER A 120 2.66 6.71 7.10
N GLY A 121 3.81 6.88 6.46
CA GLY A 121 5.00 6.12 6.83
C GLY A 121 6.01 6.02 5.70
N GLN A 122 6.90 5.05 5.81
CA GLN A 122 7.85 4.75 4.76
C GLN A 122 8.14 3.26 4.66
N TYR A 123 8.55 2.85 3.48
CA TYR A 123 9.16 1.56 3.23
C TYR A 123 10.62 1.78 2.82
N GLN A 124 11.55 1.20 3.57
CA GLN A 124 12.99 1.32 3.33
C GLN A 124 13.69 0.06 3.83
N ASP A 125 14.70 -0.41 3.10
CA ASP A 125 15.55 -1.54 3.50
C ASP A 125 14.77 -2.82 3.90
N ASN A 126 13.69 -3.10 3.16
CA ASN A 126 12.76 -4.21 3.43
C ASN A 126 12.06 -4.12 4.80
N GLN A 127 11.79 -2.89 5.26
CA GLN A 127 11.08 -2.63 6.51
C GLN A 127 10.02 -1.56 6.31
N TRP A 128 8.86 -1.78 6.93
CA TRP A 128 7.81 -0.77 7.06
C TRP A 128 8.01 0.03 8.35
N GLN A 129 7.97 1.35 8.23
CA GLN A 129 7.95 2.28 9.36
C GLN A 129 6.74 3.18 9.19
N LEU A 130 5.63 2.78 9.79
CA LEU A 130 4.35 3.50 9.74
C LEU A 130 4.27 4.48 10.90
N ASN A 131 3.89 5.72 10.62
CA ASN A 131 3.69 6.72 11.66
C ASN A 131 2.27 6.59 12.21
N ASP A 132 1.28 6.80 11.35
CA ASP A 132 -0.12 6.73 11.72
C ASP A 132 -0.83 5.71 10.85
N VAL A 133 -1.63 4.84 11.47
CA VAL A 133 -2.51 3.89 10.79
C VAL A 133 -3.89 3.99 11.41
N TYR A 134 -4.89 4.27 10.59
CA TYR A 134 -6.29 4.33 11.00
C TYR A 134 -7.10 3.29 10.22
N LEU A 135 -7.75 2.40 10.96
CA LEU A 135 -8.64 1.37 10.44
C LEU A 135 -10.05 1.64 10.98
N THR A 136 -11.04 1.71 10.10
CA THR A 136 -12.42 1.96 10.52
C THR A 136 -13.38 1.06 9.77
N GLY A 137 -14.22 0.32 10.50
CA GLY A 137 -15.31 -0.48 9.93
C GLY A 137 -14.85 -1.64 9.05
N LEU A 138 -13.61 -2.12 9.23
CA LEU A 138 -13.09 -3.20 8.38
C LEU A 138 -13.77 -4.53 8.71
N ARG A 139 -14.08 -5.29 7.66
CA ARG A 139 -14.67 -6.63 7.70
C ARG A 139 -13.79 -7.59 6.93
N TRP A 140 -12.95 -8.34 7.64
CA TRP A 140 -12.02 -9.27 7.02
C TRP A 140 -12.50 -10.72 7.14
N GLN A 141 -12.34 -11.50 6.07
CA GLN A 141 -12.67 -12.91 6.04
C GLN A 141 -11.46 -13.71 5.54
N SER A 142 -11.19 -14.83 6.18
CA SER A 142 -10.11 -15.73 5.83
C SER A 142 -10.56 -17.18 5.87
N THR A 143 -10.08 -18.00 4.95
CA THR A 143 -10.29 -19.45 5.03
C THR A 143 -9.29 -20.15 5.94
N LYS A 144 -8.34 -19.39 6.54
CA LYS A 144 -7.22 -19.92 7.33
C LYS A 144 -7.52 -19.98 8.82
N THR A 145 -6.87 -20.91 9.52
CA THR A 145 -6.80 -20.94 10.99
C THR A 145 -5.86 -19.83 11.50
N LEU A 146 -5.89 -19.55 12.81
CA LEU A 146 -4.97 -18.58 13.42
C LEU A 146 -3.50 -18.99 13.25
N GLU A 147 -3.19 -20.30 13.33
CA GLU A 147 -1.84 -20.84 13.14
C GLU A 147 -1.33 -20.61 11.70
N GLU A 148 -2.17 -20.89 10.69
CA GLU A 148 -1.85 -20.65 9.28
C GLU A 148 -1.65 -19.14 8.99
N LEU A 149 -2.37 -18.27 9.71
CA LEU A 149 -2.19 -16.83 9.62
C LEU A 149 -0.87 -16.38 10.24
N GLN A 150 -0.52 -16.88 11.43
CA GLN A 150 0.76 -16.60 12.06
C GLN A 150 1.92 -17.02 11.17
N GLN A 151 1.85 -18.21 10.56
CA GLN A 151 2.85 -18.68 9.59
C GLN A 151 2.96 -17.77 8.38
N SER A 152 1.84 -17.24 7.88
CA SER A 152 1.82 -16.29 6.76
C SER A 152 2.46 -14.94 7.14
N LEU A 153 2.21 -14.46 8.36
CA LEU A 153 2.78 -13.22 8.88
C LEU A 153 4.29 -13.30 9.14
N SER A 154 4.82 -14.47 9.48
CA SER A 154 6.26 -14.71 9.63
C SER A 154 7.06 -14.59 8.33
N GLN A 155 6.38 -14.55 7.17
CA GLN A 155 7.01 -14.28 5.86
C GLN A 155 6.94 -12.80 5.47
N SER A 156 6.31 -11.97 6.29
CA SER A 156 6.16 -10.53 6.02
C SER A 156 7.43 -9.76 6.42
N PRO A 157 7.73 -8.65 5.73
CA PRO A 157 8.80 -7.74 6.14
C PRO A 157 8.62 -7.25 7.58
N VAL A 158 9.71 -6.83 8.21
CA VAL A 158 9.66 -6.17 9.53
C VAL A 158 8.79 -4.93 9.43
N MET A 159 7.96 -4.69 10.45
CA MET A 159 7.06 -3.54 10.48
C MET A 159 7.08 -2.87 11.85
N THR A 160 7.09 -1.54 11.86
CA THR A 160 6.85 -0.73 13.05
C THR A 160 5.68 0.21 12.80
N ILE A 161 4.86 0.45 13.81
CA ILE A 161 3.75 1.39 13.77
C ILE A 161 3.83 2.26 15.02
N LYS A 162 4.03 3.57 14.84
CA LYS A 162 4.10 4.51 15.99
C LYS A 162 2.74 4.66 16.64
N GLN A 163 1.69 4.84 15.84
CA GLN A 163 0.31 4.96 16.30
C GLN A 163 -0.64 4.14 15.41
N LEU A 164 -1.42 3.26 16.03
CA LEU A 164 -2.47 2.48 15.38
C LEU A 164 -3.79 2.77 16.08
N ASN A 165 -4.78 3.23 15.31
CA ASN A 165 -6.14 3.47 15.78
C ASN A 165 -7.10 2.58 15.02
N ILE A 166 -7.87 1.79 15.76
CA ILE A 166 -8.82 0.83 15.20
C ILE A 166 -10.20 1.15 15.76
N VAL A 167 -11.17 1.28 14.87
CA VAL A 167 -12.58 1.48 15.19
C VAL A 167 -13.37 0.41 14.46
N ASP A 168 -14.13 -0.40 15.20
CA ASP A 168 -15.06 -1.39 14.66
C ASP A 168 -14.39 -2.32 13.63
N PHE A 169 -13.41 -3.10 14.08
CA PHE A 169 -12.79 -4.17 13.30
C PHE A 169 -13.47 -5.50 13.60
N THR A 170 -13.94 -6.16 12.55
CA THR A 170 -14.45 -7.53 12.62
C THR A 170 -13.67 -8.40 11.66
N ALA A 171 -13.27 -9.57 12.14
CA ALA A 171 -12.57 -10.55 11.34
C ALA A 171 -13.04 -11.95 11.67
N GLU A 172 -13.17 -12.79 10.65
CA GLU A 172 -13.49 -14.21 10.84
C GLU A 172 -12.60 -15.10 10.00
N GLY A 173 -12.37 -16.30 10.52
CA GLY A 173 -11.79 -17.36 9.71
C GLY A 173 -12.05 -18.75 10.26
N LYS A 174 -11.23 -19.71 9.83
CA LYS A 174 -11.46 -21.11 10.17
C LYS A 174 -11.24 -21.31 11.68
N GLN A 175 -12.35 -21.53 12.40
CA GLN A 175 -12.38 -21.79 13.85
C GLN A 175 -12.05 -20.58 14.74
N TRP A 176 -12.16 -19.35 14.22
CA TRP A 176 -11.98 -18.14 15.02
C TRP A 176 -12.81 -16.98 14.47
N ALA A 177 -13.21 -16.06 15.36
CA ALA A 177 -13.86 -14.80 15.00
C ALA A 177 -13.53 -13.72 16.02
N ILE A 178 -13.44 -12.47 15.56
CA ILE A 178 -13.24 -11.24 16.32
C ILE A 178 -14.34 -10.29 15.85
N SER A 179 -15.07 -9.65 16.77
CA SER A 179 -16.14 -8.71 16.41
C SER A 179 -16.01 -7.43 17.21
N GLY A 180 -16.26 -6.29 16.56
CA GLY A 180 -16.33 -4.98 17.23
C GLY A 180 -15.02 -4.53 17.87
N PHE A 181 -13.87 -5.04 17.42
CA PHE A 181 -12.60 -4.70 18.02
C PHE A 181 -12.27 -3.22 17.78
N ALA A 182 -12.03 -2.50 18.86
CA ALA A 182 -11.64 -1.11 18.84
C ALA A 182 -10.53 -0.85 19.86
N GLY A 183 -9.60 0.04 19.53
CA GLY A 183 -8.50 0.38 20.41
C GLY A 183 -7.48 1.32 19.79
N GLN A 184 -6.63 1.86 20.65
CA GLN A 184 -5.52 2.74 20.30
C GLN A 184 -4.24 2.14 20.84
N PHE A 185 -3.24 1.99 19.98
CA PHE A 185 -1.98 1.31 20.31
C PHE A 185 -0.81 2.14 19.84
N SER A 186 0.29 2.11 20.60
CA SER A 186 1.49 2.83 20.23
C SER A 186 2.74 1.96 20.30
N GLN A 187 3.70 2.30 19.43
CA GLN A 187 4.99 1.63 19.30
C GLN A 187 4.85 0.12 19.10
N ILE A 188 4.03 -0.27 18.11
CA ILE A 188 3.91 -1.66 17.69
C ILE A 188 5.12 -2.02 16.86
N ALA A 189 5.71 -3.18 17.10
CA ALA A 189 6.69 -3.77 16.21
C ALA A 189 6.35 -5.23 15.92
N TRP A 190 6.42 -5.59 14.64
CA TRP A 190 6.35 -6.96 14.14
C TRP A 190 7.71 -7.37 13.58
N ASN A 191 8.31 -8.38 14.20
CA ASN A 191 9.49 -9.08 13.70
C ASN A 191 9.39 -10.56 14.07
N ASN A 192 8.64 -11.32 13.27
CA ASN A 192 8.24 -12.72 13.54
C ASN A 192 7.49 -12.95 14.86
N SER A 193 7.25 -11.87 15.59
CA SER A 193 6.61 -11.78 16.90
C SER A 193 6.08 -10.36 17.05
N LEU A 194 4.97 -10.22 17.79
CA LEU A 194 4.36 -8.94 18.09
C LEU A 194 4.94 -8.38 19.39
N SER A 195 5.28 -7.09 19.38
CA SER A 195 5.59 -6.30 20.57
C SER A 195 4.88 -4.96 20.51
N LEU A 196 4.47 -4.41 21.65
CA LEU A 196 3.83 -3.10 21.75
C LEU A 196 4.18 -2.45 23.10
N THR A 197 4.30 -1.11 23.14
CA THR A 197 4.66 -0.39 24.38
C THR A 197 3.44 -0.04 25.20
N SER A 198 2.37 0.43 24.56
CA SER A 198 1.11 0.73 25.24
C SER A 198 -0.08 0.49 24.31
N GLY A 199 -1.22 0.20 24.91
CA GLY A 199 -2.47 0.00 24.19
C GLY A 199 -3.66 0.20 25.13
N GLU A 200 -4.72 0.80 24.61
CA GLU A 200 -6.00 0.93 25.26
C GLU A 200 -7.05 0.23 24.39
N LEU A 201 -7.75 -0.73 24.97
CA LEU A 201 -8.90 -1.37 24.35
C LEU A 201 -10.12 -0.53 24.67
N ASN A 202 -10.93 -0.22 23.65
CA ASN A 202 -12.23 0.36 23.92
C ASN A 202 -13.19 -0.78 24.26
N THR A 203 -13.53 -0.92 25.54
CA THR A 203 -14.30 -2.07 26.06
C THR A 203 -15.80 -1.92 25.92
N ASP A 204 -16.29 -0.84 25.31
CA ASP A 204 -17.72 -0.58 25.17
C ASP A 204 -18.45 -1.61 24.27
N ASP A 205 -17.71 -2.44 23.52
CA ASP A 205 -18.23 -3.43 22.56
C ASP A 205 -17.86 -4.90 22.87
N ILE A 206 -17.24 -5.20 24.02
CA ILE A 206 -16.93 -6.60 24.42
C ILE A 206 -18.15 -7.20 25.13
N ILE A 207 -19.01 -7.90 24.37
CA ILE A 207 -20.09 -8.75 24.90
C ILE A 207 -19.62 -10.21 24.98
#